data_AF-A0PJG3-F1
#
_entry.id   AF-A0PJG3-F1
#
_cell.length_a   1.000
_cell.length_b   1.000
_cell.length_c   1.000
_cell.angle_alpha   90.00
_cell.angle_beta   90.00
_cell.angle_gamma   90.00
#
_symmetry.space_group_name_H-M   'P 1'
#
loop_
_entity.id
_entity.type
_entity.pdbx_description
1 polymer ?
#
loop_
_entity_poly.entity_id
_entity_poly.type
_entity_poly.pdbx_seq_one_letter_code
_entity_poly.pdbx_strand_id
1 'polypeptide(L)'
;DDIAWMRFDSEGQLRAINPENGFFGVAPGTSAATNPNAMATIQSNTLFTNVAETSNGGVYWEGIDQPLPPGVTITSWLGKPWKPGDKEPCAHPNSRFCVPARQCPIMDPAWEAPEGVPIDAIIFGGRRPKGVPLVYEAFNWRHGVFVGSAMRSESTAAAEHKGKTIMHDPFAMRPFFGYNFGRYLEHWLSMEGQKGARLPRIFHVNWFRRDEAGCFLWPGFGENARVLDWICRRLEGEDSAQETPIGLVPKEGALDLSGLSAVDTSQLFSIPKDFWEQEASF
;
A
#
# COMPACT_ATOMS: atom_id res chain seq x y z
N ASP A 1 -2.08 -2.59 -10.37
CA ASP A 1 -2.05 -2.04 -8.99
C ASP A 1 -2.19 -3.13 -7.94
N ASP A 2 -2.48 -4.37 -8.36
CA ASP A 2 -2.67 -5.51 -7.47
C ASP A 2 -1.67 -6.64 -7.74
N ILE A 3 -1.52 -7.06 -9.01
CA ILE A 3 -0.73 -8.25 -9.36
C ILE A 3 0.55 -7.89 -10.13
N ALA A 4 1.66 -8.55 -9.79
CA ALA A 4 2.90 -8.53 -10.56
C ALA A 4 3.38 -9.95 -10.89
N TRP A 5 3.71 -10.20 -12.15
CA TRP A 5 4.44 -11.40 -12.55
C TRP A 5 5.89 -11.03 -12.82
N MET A 6 6.81 -11.70 -12.12
CA MET A 6 8.22 -11.33 -12.14
C MET A 6 9.11 -12.48 -12.57
N ARG A 7 10.18 -12.15 -13.30
CA ARG A 7 11.19 -13.11 -13.74
C ARG A 7 12.53 -12.42 -13.97
N PHE A 8 13.63 -13.05 -13.58
CA PHE A 8 14.97 -12.60 -13.96
C PHE A 8 15.20 -12.81 -15.47
N ASP A 9 15.69 -11.77 -16.15
CA ASP A 9 16.11 -11.83 -17.55
C ASP A 9 17.53 -12.44 -17.71
N SER A 10 18.04 -12.49 -18.95
CA SER A 10 19.37 -13.02 -19.26
C SER A 10 20.51 -12.18 -18.67
N GLU A 11 20.25 -10.91 -18.39
CA GLU A 11 21.18 -9.95 -17.80
C GLU A 11 21.14 -9.98 -16.26
N GLY A 12 20.24 -10.81 -15.71
CA GLY A 12 20.03 -10.98 -14.28
C GLY A 12 19.20 -9.88 -13.64
N GLN A 13 18.54 -9.00 -14.42
CA GLN A 13 17.61 -8.00 -13.90
C GLN A 13 16.26 -8.65 -13.62
N LEU A 14 15.65 -8.37 -12.46
CA LEU A 14 14.27 -8.78 -12.21
C LEU A 14 13.33 -7.92 -13.06
N ARG A 15 12.59 -8.54 -13.97
CA ARG A 15 11.56 -7.90 -14.80
C ARG A 15 10.18 -8.17 -14.24
N ALA A 16 9.28 -7.20 -14.29
CA ALA A 16 7.89 -7.35 -13.92
C ALA A 16 6.94 -6.93 -15.05
N ILE A 17 5.87 -7.68 -15.23
CA ILE A 17 4.69 -7.27 -15.99
C ILE A 17 3.48 -7.21 -15.07
N ASN A 18 2.52 -6.33 -15.41
CA ASN A 18 1.18 -6.39 -14.88
C ASN A 18 0.33 -7.32 -15.78
N PRO A 19 -0.19 -8.46 -15.29
CA PRO A 19 -1.03 -9.34 -16.10
C PRO A 19 -2.46 -8.82 -16.26
N GLU A 20 -2.85 -7.73 -15.60
CA GLU A 20 -4.19 -7.17 -15.60
C GLU A 20 -4.37 -6.04 -16.63
N ASN A 21 -5.61 -5.81 -17.07
CA ASN A 21 -5.97 -4.76 -18.04
C ASN A 21 -6.90 -3.67 -17.44
N GLY A 22 -7.01 -3.63 -16.13
CA GLY A 22 -7.93 -2.75 -15.42
C GLY A 22 -7.58 -2.63 -13.96
N PHE A 23 -8.33 -1.76 -13.28
CA PHE A 23 -8.26 -1.60 -11.83
C PHE A 23 -9.57 -2.05 -11.22
N PHE A 24 -9.49 -2.89 -10.20
CA PHE A 24 -10.63 -3.25 -9.36
C PHE A 24 -10.49 -2.61 -7.97
N GLY A 25 -10.49 -1.28 -7.93
CA GLY A 25 -10.14 -0.51 -6.73
C GLY A 25 -11.29 -0.37 -5.73
N VAL A 26 -10.94 -0.26 -4.44
CA VAL A 26 -11.89 0.06 -3.35
C VAL A 26 -12.36 1.50 -3.51
N ALA A 27 -13.67 1.74 -3.57
CA ALA A 27 -14.22 3.07 -3.74
C ALA A 27 -14.15 3.93 -2.46
N PRO A 28 -14.61 3.47 -1.27
CA PRO A 28 -14.61 4.28 -0.05
C PRO A 28 -13.22 4.80 0.30
N GLY A 29 -13.14 6.09 0.63
CA GLY A 29 -11.90 6.82 0.89
C GLY A 29 -11.19 7.36 -0.36
N THR A 30 -11.64 7.03 -1.57
CA THR A 30 -11.13 7.63 -2.81
C THR A 30 -11.72 9.03 -2.99
N SER A 31 -10.89 10.06 -3.12
CA SER A 31 -11.29 11.45 -3.35
C SER A 31 -10.24 12.20 -4.15
N ALA A 32 -10.52 13.45 -4.49
CA ALA A 32 -9.54 14.34 -5.12
C ALA A 32 -8.30 14.59 -4.23
N ALA A 33 -8.45 14.48 -2.91
CA ALA A 33 -7.36 14.65 -1.95
C ALA A 33 -6.52 13.38 -1.78
N THR A 34 -7.14 12.20 -1.82
CA THR A 34 -6.45 10.92 -1.55
C THR A 34 -5.92 10.25 -2.82
N ASN A 35 -6.67 10.30 -3.91
CA ASN A 35 -6.29 9.71 -5.19
C ASN A 35 -6.98 10.43 -6.38
N PRO A 36 -6.49 11.62 -6.77
CA PRO A 36 -7.04 12.38 -7.89
C PRO A 36 -6.93 11.64 -9.22
N ASN A 37 -5.91 10.79 -9.40
CA ASN A 37 -5.75 9.99 -10.61
C ASN A 37 -6.87 8.96 -10.75
N ALA A 38 -7.23 8.26 -9.67
CA ALA A 38 -8.40 7.37 -9.68
C ALA A 38 -9.69 8.16 -9.98
N MET A 39 -9.89 9.33 -9.36
CA MET A 39 -11.05 10.18 -9.63
C MET A 39 -11.15 10.62 -11.09
N ALA A 40 -10.04 10.84 -11.78
CA ALA A 40 -10.01 11.13 -13.22
C ALA A 40 -10.27 9.86 -14.06
N THR A 41 -9.75 8.71 -13.63
CA THR A 41 -9.83 7.43 -14.34
C THR A 41 -11.27 6.92 -14.42
N ILE A 42 -12.01 7.00 -13.31
CA ILE A 42 -13.32 6.35 -13.12
C ILE A 42 -14.52 7.09 -13.73
N GLN A 43 -14.30 8.20 -14.42
CA GLN A 43 -15.39 9.08 -14.92
C GLN A 43 -16.13 8.50 -16.12
N SER A 44 -15.55 7.54 -16.83
CA SER A 44 -16.15 6.92 -18.01
C SER A 44 -15.81 5.44 -18.09
N ASN A 45 -16.62 4.66 -18.82
CA ASN A 45 -16.44 3.22 -19.04
C ASN A 45 -16.14 2.42 -17.76
N THR A 46 -16.73 2.84 -16.64
CA THR A 46 -16.45 2.28 -15.31
C THR A 46 -17.71 1.59 -14.78
N LEU A 47 -17.53 0.37 -14.28
CA LEU A 47 -18.58 -0.35 -13.57
C LEU A 47 -18.38 -0.16 -12.07
N PHE A 48 -19.37 0.42 -11.40
CA PHE A 48 -19.39 0.53 -9.94
C PHE A 48 -20.24 -0.58 -9.33
N THR A 49 -19.79 -1.15 -8.21
CA THR A 49 -20.50 -2.21 -7.49
C THR A 49 -20.65 -1.84 -6.01
N ASN A 50 -21.88 -1.86 -5.51
CA ASN A 50 -22.26 -1.56 -4.12
C ASN A 50 -21.88 -0.16 -3.61
N VAL A 51 -21.79 0.83 -4.49
CA VAL A 51 -21.72 2.25 -4.11
C VAL A 51 -23.12 2.85 -4.02
N ALA A 52 -23.25 4.06 -3.47
CA ALA A 52 -24.50 4.80 -3.48
C ALA A 52 -24.71 5.49 -4.83
N GLU A 53 -25.97 5.75 -5.18
CA GLU A 53 -26.38 6.50 -6.37
C GLU A 53 -26.98 7.85 -5.97
N THR A 54 -26.60 8.92 -6.67
CA THR A 54 -27.21 10.24 -6.50
C THR A 54 -28.37 10.43 -7.47
N SER A 55 -29.41 11.16 -7.06
CA SER A 55 -30.61 11.43 -7.89
C SER A 55 -30.36 12.10 -9.26
N ASN A 56 -29.17 12.66 -9.49
CA ASN A 56 -28.73 13.21 -10.77
C ASN A 56 -27.86 12.22 -11.59
N GLY A 57 -27.86 10.93 -11.26
CA GLY A 57 -27.16 9.88 -12.00
C GLY A 57 -25.66 9.76 -11.71
N GLY A 58 -25.20 10.27 -10.57
CA GLY A 58 -23.82 10.15 -10.10
C GLY A 58 -23.66 9.03 -9.06
N VAL A 59 -22.44 8.91 -8.54
CA VAL A 59 -22.06 7.93 -7.50
C VAL A 59 -21.64 8.64 -6.21
N TYR A 60 -21.79 7.96 -5.08
CA TYR A 60 -21.37 8.48 -3.78
C TYR A 60 -20.85 7.36 -2.86
N TRP A 61 -19.90 7.70 -1.99
CA TRP A 61 -19.34 6.82 -0.97
C TRP A 61 -18.73 7.63 0.17
N GLU A 62 -18.46 6.97 1.29
CA GLU A 62 -17.78 7.54 2.44
C GLU A 62 -16.39 8.06 2.06
N GLY A 63 -16.15 9.35 2.31
CA GLY A 63 -14.85 9.98 2.06
C GLY A 63 -14.62 10.44 0.62
N ILE A 64 -15.64 10.51 -0.24
CA ILE A 64 -15.53 11.08 -1.60
C ILE A 64 -15.15 12.57 -1.62
N ASP A 65 -15.38 13.27 -0.50
CA ASP A 65 -14.99 14.66 -0.25
C ASP A 65 -15.48 15.65 -1.32
N GLN A 66 -16.74 15.48 -1.71
CA GLN A 66 -17.44 16.38 -2.65
C GLN A 66 -18.78 16.81 -2.06
N PRO A 67 -19.09 18.12 -2.02
CA PRO A 67 -20.37 18.59 -1.54
C PRO A 67 -21.50 18.16 -2.50
N LEU A 68 -22.59 17.65 -1.93
CA LEU A 68 -23.79 17.36 -2.70
C LEU A 68 -24.46 18.67 -3.14
N PRO A 69 -24.78 18.84 -4.43
CA PRO A 69 -25.55 20.00 -4.88
C PRO A 69 -26.90 20.10 -4.15
N PRO A 70 -27.44 21.32 -3.93
CA PRO A 70 -28.73 21.49 -3.28
C PRO A 70 -29.85 20.69 -3.96
N GLY A 71 -30.63 19.95 -3.17
CA GLY A 71 -31.76 19.15 -3.66
C GLY A 71 -31.40 17.75 -4.18
N VAL A 72 -30.12 17.41 -4.31
CA VAL A 72 -29.69 16.06 -4.69
C VAL A 72 -29.87 15.10 -3.51
N THR A 73 -30.62 14.02 -3.73
CA THR A 73 -30.78 12.92 -2.77
C THR A 73 -29.87 11.73 -3.12
N ILE A 74 -29.65 10.84 -2.14
CA ILE A 74 -28.84 9.63 -2.27
C ILE A 74 -29.68 8.39 -1.99
N THR A 75 -29.49 7.36 -2.82
CA THR A 75 -29.93 5.98 -2.59
C THR A 75 -28.71 5.14 -2.22
N SER A 76 -28.74 4.48 -1.06
CA SER A 76 -27.64 3.62 -0.62
C SER A 76 -27.51 2.36 -1.48
N TRP A 77 -26.38 1.66 -1.33
CA TRP A 77 -26.12 0.37 -1.97
C TRP A 77 -27.16 -0.73 -1.64
N LEU A 78 -27.97 -0.54 -0.60
CA LEU A 78 -29.09 -1.42 -0.22
C LEU A 78 -30.43 -1.00 -0.87
N GLY A 79 -30.43 -0.02 -1.77
CA GLY A 79 -31.64 0.50 -2.42
C GLY A 79 -32.54 1.31 -1.49
N LYS A 80 -31.99 1.92 -0.44
CA LYS A 80 -32.75 2.70 0.55
C LYS A 80 -32.36 4.17 0.51
N PRO A 81 -33.29 5.12 0.75
CA PRO A 81 -32.92 6.53 0.94
C PRO A 81 -31.86 6.68 2.03
N TRP A 82 -30.87 7.54 1.79
CA TRP A 82 -29.78 7.81 2.73
C TRP A 82 -29.51 9.30 2.85
N LYS A 83 -29.09 9.74 4.04
CA LYS A 83 -28.65 11.11 4.31
C LYS A 83 -27.33 11.14 5.07
N PRO A 84 -26.51 12.20 4.89
CA PRO A 84 -25.33 12.40 5.71
C PRO A 84 -25.64 12.34 7.20
N GLY A 85 -24.93 11.46 7.93
CA GLY A 85 -25.12 11.24 9.36
C GLY A 85 -26.02 10.03 9.71
N ASP A 86 -26.62 9.36 8.73
CA ASP A 86 -27.27 8.08 8.96
C ASP A 86 -26.27 7.04 9.51
N LYS A 87 -26.76 6.11 10.33
CA LYS A 87 -25.92 5.12 11.03
C LYS A 87 -25.21 4.14 10.09
N GLU A 88 -25.90 3.73 9.03
CA GLU A 88 -25.37 2.80 8.04
C GLU A 88 -24.66 3.58 6.93
N PRO A 89 -23.54 3.06 6.40
CA PRO A 89 -22.84 3.71 5.30
C PRO A 89 -23.67 3.68 4.01
N CYS A 90 -23.53 4.71 3.18
CA CYS A 90 -24.19 4.80 1.88
C CYS A 90 -23.63 3.80 0.86
N ALA A 91 -22.34 3.47 0.97
CA ALA A 91 -21.66 2.47 0.17
C ALA A 91 -21.18 1.30 1.04
N HIS A 92 -21.06 0.10 0.48
CA HIS A 92 -20.45 -1.01 1.20
C HIS A 92 -18.96 -0.70 1.48
N PRO A 93 -18.37 -1.02 2.65
CA PRO A 93 -16.96 -0.74 2.95
C PRO A 93 -15.94 -1.38 1.99
N ASN A 94 -16.34 -2.44 1.27
CA ASN A 94 -15.59 -3.08 0.19
C ASN A 94 -16.26 -2.91 -1.18
N SER A 95 -17.03 -1.82 -1.37
CA SER A 95 -17.55 -1.44 -2.69
C SER A 95 -16.41 -1.05 -3.63
N ARG A 96 -16.63 -1.24 -4.93
CA ARG A 96 -15.54 -1.25 -5.92
C ARG A 96 -15.91 -0.44 -7.16
N PHE A 97 -14.88 0.10 -7.80
CA PHE A 97 -14.92 0.50 -9.20
C PHE A 97 -14.10 -0.50 -10.03
N CYS A 98 -14.58 -0.82 -11.22
CA CYS A 98 -13.90 -1.65 -12.23
C CYS A 98 -13.74 -0.80 -13.50
N VAL A 99 -12.51 -0.44 -13.83
CA VAL A 99 -12.21 0.54 -14.88
C VAL A 99 -11.00 0.11 -15.73
N PRO A 100 -10.99 0.37 -17.06
CA PRO A 100 -9.84 0.07 -17.92
C PRO A 100 -8.58 0.82 -17.49
N ALA A 101 -7.43 0.13 -17.41
CA ALA A 101 -6.18 0.71 -16.93
C ALA A 101 -5.71 1.87 -17.80
N ARG A 102 -5.86 1.74 -19.13
CA ARG A 102 -5.52 2.75 -20.14
C ARG A 102 -6.17 4.12 -19.95
N GLN A 103 -7.20 4.25 -19.11
CA GLN A 103 -7.83 5.53 -18.78
C GLN A 103 -7.11 6.31 -17.69
N CYS A 104 -6.17 5.68 -16.98
CA CYS A 104 -5.45 6.37 -15.94
C CYS A 104 -4.49 7.41 -16.55
N PRO A 105 -4.55 8.68 -16.11
CA PRO A 105 -3.81 9.77 -16.74
C PRO A 105 -2.30 9.67 -16.55
N ILE A 106 -1.85 8.79 -15.67
CA ILE A 106 -0.43 8.57 -15.33
C ILE A 106 0.01 7.12 -15.61
N MET A 107 -0.68 6.42 -16.51
CA MET A 107 -0.19 5.10 -16.94
C MET A 107 1.23 5.20 -17.46
N ASP A 108 2.10 4.34 -16.93
CA ASP A 108 3.47 4.22 -17.40
C ASP A 108 3.47 3.80 -18.87
N PRO A 109 4.29 4.42 -19.76
CA PRO A 109 4.30 4.07 -21.18
C PRO A 109 4.72 2.61 -21.45
N ALA A 110 5.40 1.95 -20.52
CA ALA A 110 5.82 0.56 -20.60
C ALA A 110 4.88 -0.42 -19.86
N TRP A 111 3.67 0.01 -19.45
CA TRP A 111 2.75 -0.85 -18.68
C TRP A 111 2.31 -2.13 -19.42
N GLU A 112 2.31 -2.12 -20.75
CA GLU A 112 2.06 -3.27 -21.64
C GLU A 112 3.33 -3.80 -22.32
N ALA A 113 4.52 -3.33 -21.93
CA ALA A 113 5.77 -3.76 -22.56
C ALA A 113 5.98 -5.27 -22.31
N PRO A 114 6.13 -6.09 -23.37
CA PRO A 114 6.23 -7.55 -23.23
C PRO A 114 7.49 -7.99 -22.48
N GLU A 115 8.56 -7.21 -22.53
CA GLU A 115 9.80 -7.42 -21.77
C GLU A 115 9.68 -7.12 -20.27
N GLY A 116 8.63 -6.38 -19.87
CA GLY A 116 8.44 -5.90 -18.51
C GLY A 116 9.43 -4.81 -18.08
N VAL A 117 9.12 -4.20 -16.94
CA VAL A 117 9.93 -3.13 -16.35
C VAL A 117 10.95 -3.69 -15.36
N PRO A 118 12.16 -3.10 -15.26
CA PRO A 118 13.14 -3.52 -14.27
C PRO A 118 12.66 -3.17 -12.85
N ILE A 119 12.81 -4.11 -11.91
CA ILE A 119 12.50 -3.93 -10.50
C ILE A 119 13.79 -3.78 -9.71
N ASP A 120 14.00 -2.60 -9.12
CA ASP A 120 15.18 -2.30 -8.30
C ASP A 120 14.88 -2.25 -6.80
N ALA A 121 13.60 -2.12 -6.42
CA ALA A 121 13.15 -2.21 -5.04
C ALA A 121 11.84 -3.00 -4.91
N ILE A 122 11.73 -3.77 -3.83
CA ILE A 122 10.50 -4.43 -3.38
C ILE A 122 10.13 -3.83 -2.02
N ILE A 123 8.88 -3.41 -1.87
CA ILE A 123 8.40 -2.73 -0.66
C ILE A 123 7.28 -3.58 -0.03
N PHE A 124 7.52 -4.05 1.18
CA PHE A 124 6.51 -4.65 2.03
C PHE A 124 5.85 -3.60 2.93
N GLY A 125 4.66 -3.90 3.44
CA GLY A 125 4.00 -3.00 4.38
C GLY A 125 2.62 -3.48 4.78
N GLY A 126 2.12 -2.93 5.89
CA GLY A 126 0.82 -3.28 6.45
C GLY A 126 0.34 -2.23 7.43
N ARG A 127 -0.91 -2.35 7.89
CA ARG A 127 -1.50 -1.44 8.87
C ARG A 127 -0.99 -1.79 10.26
N ARG A 128 -0.01 -1.04 10.78
CA ARG A 128 0.57 -1.22 12.12
C ARG A 128 0.41 0.05 12.95
N PRO A 129 -0.54 0.10 13.92
CA PRO A 129 -0.76 1.32 14.69
C PRO A 129 0.40 1.68 15.63
N LYS A 130 1.25 0.71 16.00
CA LYS A 130 2.33 0.89 16.99
C LYS A 130 3.63 0.19 16.55
N GLY A 131 4.75 0.73 17.03
CA GLY A 131 6.09 0.13 17.07
C GLY A 131 6.86 0.03 15.75
N VAL A 132 6.20 -0.31 14.64
CA VAL A 132 6.86 -0.38 13.31
C VAL A 132 7.06 1.03 12.75
N PRO A 133 8.29 1.43 12.36
CA PRO A 133 8.57 2.78 11.89
C PRO A 133 8.06 3.03 10.46
N LEU A 134 8.08 4.28 10.02
CA LEU A 134 7.59 4.70 8.69
C LEU A 134 8.22 3.91 7.55
N VAL A 135 9.54 3.72 7.58
CA VAL A 135 10.29 2.97 6.57
C VAL A 135 11.57 2.40 7.18
N TYR A 136 11.95 1.20 6.76
CA TYR A 136 13.29 0.64 6.95
C TYR A 136 13.70 -0.24 5.76
N GLU A 137 14.99 -0.29 5.47
CA GLU A 137 15.64 -1.13 4.46
C GLU A 137 16.17 -2.40 5.14
N ALA A 138 15.97 -3.56 4.51
CA ALA A 138 16.53 -4.81 4.98
C ALA A 138 18.05 -4.87 4.70
N PHE A 139 18.81 -5.39 5.66
CA PHE A 139 20.26 -5.58 5.56
C PHE A 139 20.75 -6.38 4.33
N ASN A 140 19.95 -7.35 3.89
CA ASN A 140 20.28 -8.23 2.76
C ASN A 140 19.02 -8.97 2.31
N TRP A 141 19.14 -9.77 1.24
CA TRP A 141 18.04 -10.53 0.67
C TRP A 141 17.35 -11.46 1.68
N ARG A 142 18.12 -12.27 2.42
CA ARG A 142 17.57 -13.21 3.41
C ARG A 142 16.79 -12.49 4.51
N HIS A 143 17.33 -11.37 5.00
CA HIS A 143 16.63 -10.53 5.95
C HIS A 143 15.35 -9.95 5.34
N GLY A 144 15.38 -9.50 4.08
CA GLY A 144 14.19 -9.02 3.39
C GLY A 144 13.11 -10.09 3.18
N VAL A 145 13.50 -11.33 2.88
CA VAL A 145 12.57 -12.47 2.82
C VAL A 145 11.96 -12.74 4.20
N PHE A 146 12.75 -12.67 5.27
CA PHE A 146 12.24 -12.76 6.64
C PHE A 146 11.25 -11.64 6.94
N VAL A 147 11.57 -10.38 6.61
CA VAL A 147 10.69 -9.22 6.78
C VAL A 147 9.36 -9.43 6.06
N GLY A 148 9.39 -9.90 4.81
CA GLY A 148 8.18 -10.27 4.06
C GLY A 148 7.37 -11.37 4.74
N SER A 149 8.04 -12.39 5.29
CA SER A 149 7.39 -13.50 6.00
C SER A 149 6.77 -13.09 7.35
N ALA A 150 7.36 -12.09 7.99
CA ALA A 150 6.93 -11.57 9.29
C ALA A 150 5.85 -10.49 9.18
N MET A 151 5.40 -10.15 7.96
CA MET A 151 4.37 -9.15 7.74
C MET A 151 3.11 -9.42 8.56
N ARG A 152 2.62 -8.37 9.22
CA ARG A 152 1.34 -8.35 9.92
C ARG A 152 0.60 -7.06 9.58
N SER A 153 -0.73 -7.12 9.59
CA SER A 153 -1.58 -5.97 9.33
C SER A 153 -2.88 -6.07 10.13
N GLU A 154 -3.46 -4.93 10.51
CA GLU A 154 -4.87 -4.89 10.93
C GLU A 154 -5.77 -5.45 9.83
N SER A 155 -6.76 -6.25 10.22
CA SER A 155 -7.81 -6.78 9.33
C SER A 155 -8.57 -5.66 8.61
N THR A 156 -8.90 -5.91 7.34
CA THR A 156 -9.68 -5.00 6.49
C THR A 156 -11.00 -5.65 6.07
N ALA A 157 -11.93 -4.84 5.55
CA ALA A 157 -13.21 -5.33 5.05
C ALA A 157 -13.12 -6.10 3.72
N ALA A 158 -11.92 -6.36 3.20
CA ALA A 158 -11.72 -7.09 1.95
C ALA A 158 -12.08 -8.59 2.07
N ALA A 159 -12.10 -9.13 3.29
CA ALA A 159 -12.44 -10.52 3.60
C ALA A 159 -13.40 -10.60 4.80
N GLU A 160 -13.72 -11.82 5.27
CA GLU A 160 -14.74 -12.07 6.30
C GLU A 160 -14.34 -11.65 7.73
N HIS A 161 -13.10 -11.20 7.94
CA HIS A 161 -12.58 -10.85 9.26
C HIS A 161 -13.20 -9.55 9.78
N LYS A 162 -13.93 -9.64 10.90
CA LYS A 162 -14.51 -8.49 11.58
C LYS A 162 -13.55 -7.91 12.61
N GLY A 163 -13.48 -6.57 12.70
CA GLY A 163 -12.74 -5.84 13.72
C GLY A 163 -11.36 -5.34 13.28
N LYS A 164 -10.59 -4.78 14.22
CA LYS A 164 -9.21 -4.30 14.05
C LYS A 164 -8.25 -5.24 14.77
N THR A 165 -8.14 -6.48 14.29
CA THR A 165 -7.20 -7.45 14.86
C THR A 165 -5.95 -7.50 13.99
N ILE A 166 -4.78 -7.51 14.62
CA ILE A 166 -3.51 -7.67 13.91
C ILE A 166 -3.36 -9.14 13.52
N MET A 167 -3.19 -9.39 12.23
CA MET A 167 -3.07 -10.74 11.67
C MET A 167 -1.81 -10.86 10.83
N HIS A 168 -1.18 -12.04 10.85
CA HIS A 168 -0.07 -12.34 9.94
C HIS A 168 -0.56 -12.36 8.50
N ASP A 169 0.15 -11.69 7.61
CA ASP A 169 -0.14 -11.66 6.18
C ASP A 169 1.19 -11.70 5.39
N PRO A 170 1.91 -12.84 5.46
CA PRO A 170 3.24 -12.96 4.85
C PRO A 170 3.19 -12.61 3.36
N PHE A 171 4.04 -11.67 2.95
CA PHE A 171 4.12 -11.15 1.57
C PHE A 171 2.80 -10.57 1.03
N ALA A 172 1.84 -10.25 1.88
CA ALA A 172 0.44 -9.95 1.51
C ALA A 172 -0.24 -11.09 0.71
N MET A 173 0.23 -12.33 0.88
CA MET A 173 -0.17 -13.51 0.11
C MET A 173 -0.94 -14.53 0.93
N ARG A 174 -1.29 -14.25 2.20
CA ARG A 174 -2.04 -15.22 3.05
C ARG A 174 -3.26 -15.82 2.35
N PRO A 175 -4.13 -15.05 1.66
CA PRO A 175 -5.31 -15.63 1.01
C PRO A 175 -5.02 -16.25 -0.37
N PHE A 176 -3.77 -16.16 -0.86
CA PHE A 176 -3.46 -16.34 -2.28
C PHE A 176 -2.35 -17.35 -2.56
N PHE A 177 -1.80 -18.01 -1.53
CA PHE A 177 -0.80 -19.06 -1.75
C PHE A 177 -1.39 -20.21 -2.57
N GLY A 178 -0.87 -20.40 -3.78
CA GLY A 178 -1.24 -21.53 -4.64
C GLY A 178 -0.55 -22.85 -4.27
N TYR A 179 0.38 -22.85 -3.30
CA TYR A 179 1.11 -24.01 -2.82
C TYR A 179 1.63 -23.78 -1.38
N ASN A 180 2.39 -24.74 -0.83
CA ASN A 180 2.89 -24.68 0.53
C ASN A 180 3.74 -23.41 0.80
N PHE A 181 3.37 -22.64 1.82
CA PHE A 181 4.06 -21.40 2.21
C PHE A 181 5.56 -21.58 2.55
N GLY A 182 5.95 -22.67 3.23
CA GLY A 182 7.36 -22.94 3.50
C GLY A 182 8.18 -23.12 2.21
N ARG A 183 7.61 -23.82 1.23
CA ARG A 183 8.22 -23.94 -0.12
C ARG A 183 8.23 -22.61 -0.86
N TYR A 184 7.24 -21.75 -0.63
CA TYR A 184 7.23 -20.38 -1.17
C TYR A 184 8.37 -19.55 -0.60
N LEU A 185 8.64 -19.63 0.70
CA LEU A 185 9.81 -18.99 1.31
C LEU A 185 11.12 -19.54 0.75
N GLU A 186 11.25 -20.87 0.62
CA GLU A 186 12.42 -21.49 0.00
C GLU A 186 12.62 -21.01 -1.44
N HIS A 187 11.55 -20.82 -2.20
CA HIS A 187 11.61 -20.26 -3.55
C HIS A 187 12.16 -18.83 -3.56
N TRP A 188 11.66 -17.96 -2.69
CA TRP A 188 12.20 -16.60 -2.52
C TRP A 188 13.68 -16.61 -2.12
N LEU A 189 14.07 -17.44 -1.16
CA LEU A 189 15.47 -17.58 -0.74
C LEU A 189 16.36 -18.07 -1.88
N SER A 190 15.86 -18.97 -2.73
CA SER A 190 16.62 -19.52 -3.86
C SER A 190 17.01 -18.47 -4.91
N MET A 191 16.33 -17.32 -4.94
CA MET A 191 16.63 -16.24 -5.88
C MET A 191 18.02 -15.64 -5.67
N GLU A 192 18.54 -15.63 -4.44
CA GLU A 192 19.91 -15.17 -4.15
C GLU A 192 20.98 -16.04 -4.84
N GLY A 193 20.64 -17.31 -5.14
CA GLY A 193 21.53 -18.25 -5.84
C GLY A 193 21.49 -18.16 -7.36
N GLN A 194 20.62 -17.32 -7.94
CA GLN A 194 20.53 -17.17 -9.39
C GLN A 194 21.79 -16.50 -9.95
N LYS A 195 22.42 -17.13 -10.94
CA LYS A 195 23.69 -16.64 -11.49
C LYS A 195 23.48 -15.27 -12.14
N GLY A 196 24.23 -14.27 -11.66
CA GLY A 196 24.17 -12.90 -12.19
C GLY A 196 22.97 -12.08 -11.74
N ALA A 197 22.15 -12.58 -10.80
CA ALA A 197 20.98 -11.87 -10.32
C ALA A 197 21.34 -10.53 -9.67
N ARG A 198 20.68 -9.48 -10.16
CA ARG A 198 20.63 -8.15 -9.57
C ARG A 198 19.41 -8.12 -8.68
N LEU A 199 19.63 -8.48 -7.42
CA LEU A 199 18.54 -8.55 -6.44
C LEU A 199 18.04 -7.14 -6.13
N PRO A 200 16.73 -6.88 -6.21
CA PRO A 200 16.18 -5.62 -5.75
C PRO A 200 16.40 -5.47 -4.26
N ARG A 201 16.57 -4.23 -3.79
CA ARG A 201 16.62 -3.96 -2.36
C ARG A 201 15.23 -4.11 -1.76
N ILE A 202 15.16 -4.65 -0.54
CA ILE A 202 13.89 -4.88 0.14
C ILE A 202 13.70 -3.83 1.22
N PHE A 203 12.52 -3.20 1.21
CA PHE A 203 12.09 -2.22 2.21
C PHE A 203 10.81 -2.68 2.87
N HIS A 204 10.53 -2.13 4.05
CA HIS A 204 9.25 -2.25 4.69
C HIS A 204 8.77 -0.88 5.16
N VAL A 205 7.51 -0.56 4.88
CA VAL A 205 6.88 0.73 5.21
C VAL A 205 5.70 0.56 6.16
N ASN A 206 5.37 1.62 6.89
CA ASN A 206 4.17 1.71 7.71
C ASN A 206 3.57 3.12 7.67
N TRP A 207 2.56 3.30 6.83
CA TRP A 207 1.82 4.56 6.72
C TRP A 207 0.83 4.79 7.87
N PHE A 208 0.62 3.78 8.73
CA PHE A 208 -0.55 3.70 9.61
C PHE A 208 -0.20 3.78 11.10
N ARG A 209 1.04 4.16 11.42
CA ARG A 209 1.47 4.39 12.80
C ARG A 209 0.62 5.51 13.43
N ARG A 210 0.22 5.33 14.69
CA ARG A 210 -0.62 6.27 15.42
C ARG A 210 0.06 6.75 16.70
N ASP A 211 -0.28 7.96 17.10
CA ASP A 211 0.05 8.49 18.42
C ASP A 211 -0.87 7.93 19.52
N GLU A 212 -0.68 8.39 20.75
CA GLU A 212 -1.49 8.01 21.90
C GLU A 212 -2.95 8.48 21.80
N ALA A 213 -3.21 9.58 21.07
CA ALA A 213 -4.55 10.09 20.79
C ALA A 213 -5.26 9.30 19.67
N GLY A 214 -4.56 8.39 18.99
CA GLY A 214 -5.06 7.58 17.89
C GLY A 214 -5.02 8.28 16.53
N CYS A 215 -4.38 9.45 16.43
CA CYS A 215 -4.15 10.18 15.18
C CYS A 215 -2.98 9.55 14.42
N PHE A 216 -3.02 9.61 13.08
CA PHE A 216 -1.90 9.14 12.27
C PHE A 216 -0.69 10.05 12.43
N LEU A 217 0.48 9.45 12.65
CA LEU A 217 1.75 10.19 12.73
C LEU A 217 2.27 10.65 11.36
N TRP A 218 1.79 10.04 10.29
CA TRP A 218 2.19 10.34 8.92
C TRP A 218 0.96 10.71 8.07
N PRO A 219 1.02 11.81 7.29
CA PRO A 219 -0.11 12.25 6.46
C PRO A 219 -0.48 11.27 5.34
N GLY A 220 0.47 10.48 4.85
CA GLY A 220 0.21 9.45 3.83
C GLY A 220 -0.05 10.01 2.42
N PHE A 221 -0.70 9.20 1.59
CA PHE A 221 -1.10 9.57 0.22
C PHE A 221 0.05 10.17 -0.60
N GLY A 222 -0.12 11.39 -1.13
CA GLY A 222 0.90 12.07 -1.93
C GLY A 222 2.22 12.29 -1.18
N GLU A 223 2.17 12.47 0.15
CA GLU A 223 3.39 12.68 0.95
C GLU A 223 4.26 11.42 1.01
N ASN A 224 3.72 10.23 0.74
CA ASN A 224 4.51 9.00 0.62
C ASN A 224 5.59 9.08 -0.47
N ALA A 225 5.45 9.99 -1.44
CA ALA A 225 6.49 10.28 -2.42
C ALA A 225 7.84 10.63 -1.76
N ARG A 226 7.85 11.25 -0.57
CA ARG A 226 9.07 11.57 0.20
C ARG A 226 9.82 10.34 0.68
N VAL A 227 9.09 9.26 0.99
CA VAL A 227 9.69 7.97 1.34
C VAL A 227 10.19 7.24 0.11
N LEU A 228 9.44 7.31 -1.00
CA LEU A 228 9.89 6.74 -2.28
C LEU A 228 11.14 7.45 -2.79
N ASP A 229 11.23 8.78 -2.65
CA ASP A 229 12.43 9.56 -2.94
C ASP A 229 13.64 9.07 -2.14
N TRP A 230 13.48 8.85 -0.82
CA TRP A 230 14.55 8.28 -0.01
C TRP A 230 14.95 6.88 -0.49
N ILE A 231 13.98 6.02 -0.84
CA ILE A 231 14.27 4.69 -1.42
C ILE A 231 15.08 4.84 -2.73
N CYS A 232 14.69 5.74 -3.64
CA CYS A 232 15.42 5.99 -4.88
C CYS A 232 16.87 6.41 -4.61
N ARG A 233 17.09 7.39 -3.73
CA ARG A 233 18.45 7.83 -3.37
C ARG A 233 19.27 6.73 -2.67
N ARG A 234 18.62 5.85 -1.90
CA ARG A 234 19.27 4.65 -1.34
C ARG A 234 19.74 3.71 -2.44
N LEU A 235 18.93 3.46 -3.47
CA LEU A 235 19.31 2.65 -4.64
C LEU A 235 20.51 3.23 -5.38
N GLU A 236 20.58 4.56 -5.49
CA GLU A 236 21.70 5.32 -6.08
C GLU A 236 22.98 5.33 -5.22
N GLY A 237 22.90 4.82 -3.98
CA GLY A 237 24.06 4.66 -3.09
C GLY A 237 24.32 5.85 -2.17
N GLU A 238 23.35 6.77 -2.00
CA GLU A 238 23.47 7.88 -1.06
C GLU A 238 23.63 7.37 0.39
N ASP A 239 24.59 7.93 1.14
CA ASP A 239 24.82 7.62 2.55
C ASP A 239 23.79 8.31 3.48
N SER A 240 22.52 7.98 3.28
CA SER A 240 21.35 8.58 3.94
C SER A 240 20.64 7.65 4.93
N ALA A 241 21.28 6.55 5.33
CA ALA A 241 20.70 5.56 6.25
C ALA A 241 21.58 5.28 7.47
N GLN A 242 20.97 4.97 8.60
CA GLN A 242 21.62 4.54 9.84
C GLN A 242 21.11 3.17 10.28
N GLU A 243 22.00 2.38 10.87
CA GLU A 243 21.69 1.02 11.32
C GLU A 243 20.88 1.01 12.62
N THR A 244 19.92 0.10 12.69
CA THR A 244 19.08 -0.18 13.87
C THR A 244 18.90 -1.70 13.99
N PRO A 245 18.41 -2.25 15.12
CA PRO A 245 18.23 -3.70 15.26
C PRO A 245 17.32 -4.36 14.21
N ILE A 246 16.48 -3.60 13.51
CA ILE A 246 15.48 -4.11 12.56
C ILE A 246 15.84 -3.88 11.09
N GLY A 247 16.94 -3.19 10.81
CA GLY A 247 17.30 -2.73 9.45
C GLY A 247 17.90 -1.33 9.45
N LEU A 248 18.04 -0.77 8.24
CA LEU A 248 18.53 0.59 8.06
C LEU A 248 17.34 1.56 7.97
N VAL A 249 17.36 2.64 8.76
CA VAL A 249 16.35 3.70 8.72
C VAL A 249 16.96 4.99 8.17
N PRO A 250 16.17 5.96 7.69
CA PRO A 250 16.69 7.26 7.30
C PRO A 250 17.50 7.91 8.44
N LYS A 251 18.65 8.51 8.12
CA LYS A 251 19.35 9.42 9.04
C LYS A 251 18.47 10.64 9.35
N GLU A 252 18.77 11.34 10.43
CA GLU A 252 18.15 12.65 10.68
C GLU A 252 18.42 13.60 9.50
N GLY A 253 17.37 14.28 9.02
CA GLY A 253 17.43 15.14 7.85
C GLY A 253 17.47 14.42 6.49
N ALA A 254 17.50 13.08 6.45
CA ALA A 254 17.53 12.34 5.19
C ALA A 254 16.18 12.30 4.46
N LEU A 255 15.06 12.52 5.16
CA LEU A 255 13.75 12.69 4.56
C LEU A 255 13.45 14.18 4.35
N ASP A 256 12.98 14.54 3.17
CA ASP A 256 12.45 15.89 2.94
C ASP A 256 11.12 16.04 3.67
N LEU A 257 11.10 16.86 4.73
CA LEU A 257 9.90 17.22 5.50
C LEU A 257 9.49 18.68 5.28
N SER A 258 9.96 19.32 4.21
CA SER A 258 9.53 20.66 3.85
C SER A 258 8.01 20.73 3.70
N GLY A 259 7.39 21.68 4.41
CA GLY A 259 5.93 21.82 4.49
C GLY A 259 5.22 20.89 5.49
N LEU A 260 5.94 19.98 6.16
CA LEU A 260 5.39 19.02 7.13
C LEU A 260 5.90 19.28 8.56
N SER A 261 5.83 20.53 9.02
CA SER A 261 6.39 20.95 10.31
C SER A 261 5.79 20.27 11.55
N ALA A 262 4.61 19.65 11.42
CA ALA A 262 3.93 18.94 12.50
C ALA A 262 4.38 17.46 12.65
N VAL A 263 5.19 16.93 11.72
CA VAL A 263 5.62 15.53 11.76
C VAL A 263 6.75 15.35 12.78
N ASP A 264 6.47 14.57 13.83
CA ASP A 264 7.46 14.17 14.82
C ASP A 264 8.22 12.91 14.38
N THR A 265 9.43 13.11 13.83
CA THR A 265 10.30 12.02 13.37
C THR A 265 10.76 11.10 14.49
N SER A 266 10.89 11.61 15.72
CA SER A 266 11.33 10.81 16.86
C SER A 266 10.31 9.72 17.19
N GLN A 267 9.02 10.06 17.18
CA GLN A 267 7.94 9.09 17.36
C GLN A 267 7.81 8.18 16.15
N LEU A 268 7.88 8.77 14.95
CA LEU A 268 7.67 8.06 13.68
C LEU A 268 8.70 6.95 13.45
N PHE A 269 9.95 7.18 13.86
CA PHE A 269 11.05 6.22 13.76
C PHE A 269 11.44 5.56 15.08
N SER A 270 10.68 5.74 16.16
CA SER A 270 10.99 5.06 17.43
C SER A 270 10.89 3.54 17.30
N ILE A 271 11.87 2.84 17.89
CA ILE A 271 12.02 1.37 17.89
C ILE A 271 12.08 0.92 19.37
N PRO A 272 10.93 0.81 20.06
CA PRO A 272 10.92 0.46 21.48
C PRO A 272 11.31 -1.00 21.70
N LYS A 273 12.26 -1.26 22.60
CA LYS A 273 12.76 -2.61 22.88
C LYS A 273 11.64 -3.58 23.24
N ASP A 274 10.80 -3.22 24.21
CA ASP A 274 9.72 -4.09 24.70
C ASP A 274 8.72 -4.47 23.59
N PHE A 275 8.45 -3.55 22.67
CA PHE A 275 7.59 -3.82 21.51
C PHE A 275 8.21 -4.90 20.61
N TRP A 276 9.51 -4.79 20.32
CA TRP A 276 10.19 -5.72 19.41
C TRP A 276 10.50 -7.08 20.07
N GLU A 277 10.72 -7.12 21.38
CA GLU A 277 10.78 -8.39 22.13
C GLU A 277 9.44 -9.13 22.06
N GLN A 278 8.33 -8.40 22.22
CA GLN A 278 7.00 -8.98 22.05
C GLN A 278 6.77 -9.42 20.59
N GLU A 279 7.13 -8.57 19.61
CA GLU A 279 6.97 -8.87 18.19
C GLU A 279 7.74 -10.14 17.76
N ALA A 280 8.97 -10.33 18.27
CA ALA A 280 9.82 -11.48 17.96
C ALA A 280 9.39 -12.78 18.65
N SER A 281 8.50 -12.71 19.66
CA SER A 281 8.00 -13.88 20.40
C SER A 281 6.77 -14.56 19.77
N PHE A 282 6.13 -13.91 18.78
CA PHE A 282 5.01 -14.48 18.02
C PHE A 282 5.51 -15.40 16.91
#